data_AF-W7SJZ9-F1
#
_entry.id   AF-W7SJZ9-F1
#
_cell.length_a   1.000
_cell.length_b   1.000
_cell.length_c   1.000
_cell.angle_alpha   90.00
_cell.angle_beta   90.00
_cell.angle_gamma   90.00
#
_symmetry.space_group_name_H-M   'P 1'
#
loop_
_entity.id
_entity.type
_entity.pdbx_description
1 polymer ?
#
loop_
_entity_poly.entity_id
_entity_poly.type
_entity_poly.pdbx_seq_one_letter_code
_entity_poly.pdbx_strand_id
1 'polypeptide(L)'
;MSALAVLERNGLDSVAGALRVWRLEVRGQLVLTGCDHCDESPIEARRTLDAALRSLPPRPARELREMVAPLDALYVAKTVPDPSVHPDVPEWLRRMRS
;
A
#
# COMPACT_ATOMS: atom_id res chain seq x y z
N MET A 1 -6.89 19.09 -6.59
CA MET A 1 -5.57 18.79 -5.97
C MET A 1 -5.53 17.31 -5.66
N SER A 2 -4.52 16.59 -6.13
CA SER A 2 -4.35 15.16 -5.86
C SER A 2 -3.83 14.96 -4.43
N ALA A 3 -4.34 13.96 -3.71
CA ALA A 3 -3.86 13.65 -2.37
C ALA A 3 -2.38 13.26 -2.31
N LEU A 4 -1.85 12.71 -3.40
CA LEU A 4 -0.41 12.48 -3.55
C LEU A 4 0.40 13.78 -3.40
N ALA A 5 -0.06 14.86 -4.01
CA ALA A 5 0.59 16.17 -3.91
C ALA A 5 0.48 16.76 -2.51
N VAL A 6 -0.51 16.37 -1.70
CA VAL A 6 -0.60 16.78 -0.28
C VAL A 6 0.40 16.00 0.56
N LEU A 7 0.58 14.70 0.30
CA LEU A 7 1.55 13.86 1.01
C LEU A 7 2.99 14.28 0.71
N GLU A 8 3.33 14.49 -0.56
CA GLU A 8 4.66 14.97 -1.00
C GLU A 8 5.01 16.31 -0.33
N ARG A 9 4.05 17.25 -0.29
CA ARG A 9 4.28 18.59 0.30
C ARG A 9 4.49 18.59 1.82
N ASN A 10 4.12 17.51 2.51
CA ASN A 10 4.31 17.35 3.96
C ASN A 10 5.60 16.58 4.31
N GLY A 11 6.49 16.30 3.34
CA GLY A 11 7.71 15.54 3.57
C GLY A 11 7.46 14.03 3.77
N LEU A 12 6.31 13.54 3.29
CA LEU A 12 5.91 12.13 3.32
C LEU A 12 6.13 11.49 1.94
N ASP A 13 7.23 11.84 1.27
CA ASP A 13 7.57 11.34 -0.07
C ASP A 13 7.63 9.81 -0.10
N SER A 14 8.02 9.19 1.03
CA SER A 14 7.97 7.73 1.22
C SER A 14 6.54 7.17 1.19
N VAL A 15 5.55 7.88 1.74
CA VAL A 15 4.13 7.45 1.75
C VAL A 15 3.51 7.59 0.36
N ALA A 16 3.84 8.67 -0.36
CA ALA A 16 3.38 8.87 -1.74
C ALA A 16 3.99 7.84 -2.69
N GLY A 17 5.29 7.54 -2.55
CA GLY A 17 5.98 6.46 -3.25
C GLY A 17 5.36 5.11 -2.95
N ALA A 18 5.17 4.79 -1.67
CA ALA A 18 4.56 3.54 -1.22
C ALA A 18 3.13 3.34 -1.77
N LEU A 19 2.31 4.40 -1.80
CA LEU A 19 0.97 4.34 -2.40
C LEU A 19 1.02 4.03 -3.91
N ARG A 20 2.01 4.59 -4.62
CA ARG A 20 2.21 4.33 -6.05
C ARG A 20 2.62 2.88 -6.28
N VAL A 21 3.60 2.37 -5.54
CA VAL A 21 4.05 0.96 -5.62
C VAL A 21 2.89 0.02 -5.33
N TRP A 22 2.15 0.26 -4.23
CA TRP A 22 1.00 -0.58 -3.86
C TRP A 22 -0.07 -0.60 -4.96
N ARG A 23 -0.39 0.56 -5.53
CA ARG A 23 -1.37 0.66 -6.62
C ARG A 23 -0.93 -0.09 -7.87
N LEU A 24 0.35 -0.06 -8.23
CA LEU A 24 0.90 -0.77 -9.38
C LEU A 24 0.84 -2.28 -9.18
N GLU A 25 1.21 -2.75 -7.98
CA GLU A 25 1.14 -4.16 -7.62
C GLU A 25 -0.28 -4.70 -7.69
N VAL A 26 -1.24 -4.05 -7.03
CA VAL A 26 -2.66 -4.48 -7.01
C VAL A 26 -3.27 -4.54 -8.41
N ARG A 27 -2.77 -3.71 -9.33
CA ARG A 27 -3.20 -3.68 -10.73
C ARG A 27 -2.44 -4.66 -11.62
N GLY A 28 -1.41 -5.34 -11.12
CA GLY A 28 -0.53 -6.20 -11.90
C GLY A 28 0.33 -5.43 -12.90
N GLN A 29 0.54 -4.14 -12.68
CA GLN A 29 1.21 -3.22 -13.61
C GLN A 29 2.68 -2.97 -13.26
N LEU A 30 3.16 -3.48 -12.12
CA LEU A 30 4.52 -3.22 -11.63
C LEU A 30 5.59 -3.61 -12.67
N VAL A 31 5.43 -4.78 -13.30
CA VAL A 31 6.31 -5.29 -14.38
C VAL A 31 6.22 -4.44 -15.65
N LEU A 32 5.04 -3.91 -15.98
CA LEU A 32 4.82 -3.15 -17.21
C LEU A 32 5.37 -1.73 -17.13
N THR A 33 5.45 -1.17 -15.92
CA THR A 33 5.93 0.20 -15.73
C THR A 33 7.44 0.34 -15.78
N GLY A 34 8.20 -0.77 -15.84
CA GLY A 34 9.67 -0.74 -15.82
C GLY A 34 10.20 0.11 -14.67
N CYS A 35 9.51 0.08 -13.52
CA CYS A 35 9.87 0.87 -12.36
C CYS A 35 11.10 0.24 -11.71
N ASP A 36 12.25 0.40 -12.36
CA ASP A 36 13.57 -0.01 -11.85
C ASP A 36 13.99 0.82 -10.62
N HIS A 37 13.21 1.85 -10.26
CA HIS A 37 13.36 2.67 -9.05
C HIS A 37 12.34 2.36 -7.96
N CYS A 38 11.51 1.34 -8.14
CA CYS A 38 10.69 0.81 -7.06
C CYS A 38 11.58 -0.12 -6.21
N ASP A 39 12.62 0.43 -5.57
CA ASP A 39 13.52 -0.29 -4.66
C ASP A 39 12.76 -0.86 -3.45
N GLU A 40 11.55 -0.35 -3.20
CA GLU A 40 10.64 -0.81 -2.16
C GLU A 40 9.77 -1.96 -2.68
N SER A 41 9.92 -3.14 -2.07
CA SER A 41 8.99 -4.27 -2.26
C SER A 41 7.56 -3.81 -2.03
N PRO A 42 6.55 -4.27 -2.81
CA PRO A 42 5.15 -3.91 -2.57
C PRO A 42 4.65 -4.21 -1.15
N ILE A 43 5.23 -5.21 -0.49
CA ILE A 43 4.96 -5.53 0.91
C ILE A 43 5.53 -4.46 1.85
N GLU A 44 6.75 -3.99 1.60
CA GLU A 44 7.35 -2.89 2.39
C GLU A 44 6.62 -1.57 2.14
N ALA A 45 6.18 -1.31 0.91
CA ALA A 45 5.31 -0.18 0.59
C ALA A 45 4.02 -0.24 1.42
N ARG A 46 3.37 -1.41 1.52
CA ARG A 46 2.16 -1.54 2.33
C ARG A 46 2.44 -1.40 3.84
N ARG A 47 3.62 -1.79 4.33
CA ARG A 47 4.08 -1.53 5.71
C ARG A 47 4.28 -0.04 5.97
N THR A 48 4.92 0.68 5.05
CA THR A 48 5.10 2.13 5.10
C THR A 48 3.75 2.84 5.17
N LEU A 49 2.76 2.42 4.36
CA LEU A 49 1.39 2.94 4.43
C LEU A 49 0.72 2.63 5.78
N ASP A 50 0.94 1.44 6.35
CA ASP A 50 0.38 1.07 7.65
C ASP A 50 0.96 1.92 8.79
N ALA A 51 2.29 2.11 8.78
CA ALA A 51 2.98 2.98 9.73
C ALA A 51 2.47 4.42 9.64
N ALA A 52 2.28 4.94 8.42
CA ALA A 52 1.71 6.26 8.20
C ALA A 52 0.26 6.37 8.71
N LEU A 53 -0.58 5.36 8.48
CA LEU A 53 -1.96 5.34 9.00
C LEU A 53 -2.03 5.35 10.53
N ARG A 54 -1.00 4.83 11.22
CA ARG A 54 -0.91 4.82 12.69
C ARG A 54 -0.33 6.12 13.26
N SER A 55 0.55 6.80 12.53
CA SER A 55 1.24 8.00 13.01
C SER A 55 0.58 9.32 12.59
N LEU A 56 -0.22 9.30 11.51
CA LEU A 56 -0.86 10.50 10.99
C LEU A 56 -2.00 11.01 11.88
N PRO A 57 -2.23 12.34 11.92
CA PRO A 57 -3.41 12.91 12.55
C PRO A 57 -4.71 12.36 11.92
N PRO A 58 -5.85 12.42 12.63
CA PRO A 58 -7.08 11.72 12.23
C PRO A 58 -7.58 12.04 10.82
N ARG A 59 -7.44 13.29 10.37
CA ARG A 59 -7.94 13.74 9.07
C ARG A 59 -7.07 13.24 7.90
N PRO A 60 -5.74 13.47 7.87
CA PRO A 60 -4.86 12.84 6.88
C PRO A 60 -4.93 11.31 6.90
N ALA A 61 -5.02 10.69 8.08
CA ALA A 61 -5.15 9.23 8.19
C ALA A 61 -6.45 8.72 7.55
N ARG A 62 -7.56 9.46 7.65
CA ARG A 62 -8.82 9.11 6.98
C ARG A 62 -8.68 9.18 5.46
N GLU A 63 -8.12 10.25 4.94
CA GLU A 63 -7.91 10.42 3.50
C GLU A 63 -7.00 9.32 2.93
N LEU A 64 -5.92 8.99 3.63
CA LEU A 64 -5.05 7.89 3.26
C LEU A 64 -5.79 6.53 3.31
N ARG A 65 -6.61 6.31 4.33
CA ARG A 65 -7.40 5.08 4.48
C ARG A 65 -8.40 4.90 3.34
N GLU A 66 -9.07 5.98 2.91
CA GLU A 66 -10.00 5.97 1.77
C GLU A 66 -9.31 5.57 0.45
N MET A 67 -8.00 5.82 0.32
CA MET A 67 -7.23 5.40 -0.86
C MET A 67 -6.70 3.98 -0.75
N VAL A 68 -6.27 3.56 0.44
CA VAL A 68 -5.67 2.24 0.67
C VAL A 68 -6.72 1.13 0.75
N ALA A 69 -7.85 1.37 1.41
CA ALA A 69 -8.91 0.36 1.61
C ALA A 69 -9.42 -0.31 0.30
N PRO A 70 -9.74 0.43 -0.79
CA PRO A 70 -10.17 -0.22 -2.02
C PRO A 70 -9.03 -0.99 -2.71
N LEU A 71 -7.77 -0.57 -2.52
CA LEU A 71 -6.62 -1.30 -3.06
C LEU A 71 -6.41 -2.62 -2.29
N ASP A 72 -6.53 -2.59 -0.97
CA ASP A 72 -6.45 -3.80 -0.13
C ASP A 72 -7.58 -4.78 -0.49
N ALA A 73 -8.80 -4.30 -0.71
CA ALA A 73 -9.92 -5.15 -1.12
C ALA A 73 -9.66 -5.83 -2.49
N LEU A 74 -9.12 -5.08 -3.45
CA LEU A 74 -8.74 -5.64 -4.76
C LEU A 74 -7.58 -6.63 -4.66
N TYR A 75 -6.60 -6.36 -3.79
CA TYR A 75 -5.51 -7.28 -3.52
C TYR A 75 -6.03 -8.60 -2.93
N VAL A 76 -6.90 -8.51 -1.91
CA VAL A 76 -7.54 -9.66 -1.25
C VAL A 76 -8.37 -10.48 -2.24
N ALA A 77 -9.10 -9.84 -3.15
CA ALA A 77 -9.89 -10.54 -4.17
C ALA A 77 -9.02 -11.30 -5.18
N LYS A 78 -7.76 -10.90 -5.36
CA LYS A 78 -6.82 -11.48 -6.35
C LYS A 78 -5.78 -12.41 -5.73
N THR A 79 -5.72 -12.51 -4.41
CA THR A 79 -4.70 -13.28 -3.69
C THR A 79 -5.32 -14.37 -2.83
N VAL A 80 -4.63 -15.51 -2.76
CA VAL A 80 -5.09 -16.64 -1.96
C VAL A 80 -4.66 -16.47 -0.50
N PRO A 81 -5.46 -16.93 0.47
CA PRO A 81 -5.04 -17.02 1.86
C PRO A 81 -3.73 -17.79 1.97
N ASP A 82 -2.75 -17.21 2.67
CA ASP A 82 -1.52 -17.90 3.04
C ASP A 82 -1.74 -18.62 4.38
N PRO A 83 -1.81 -19.97 4.40
CA PRO A 83 -2.03 -20.72 5.63
C PRO A 83 -0.82 -20.73 6.57
N SER A 84 0.35 -20.28 6.12
CA SER A 84 1.58 -20.25 6.92
C SER A 84 1.71 -19.01 7.81
N VAL A 85 0.83 -18.02 7.62
CA VAL A 85 0.90 -16.73 8.29
C VAL A 85 -0.02 -16.72 9.53
N HIS A 86 0.50 -16.25 10.67
CA HIS A 86 -0.22 -16.19 11.94
C HIS A 86 -1.53 -15.38 11.83
N PRO A 87 -2.65 -15.81 12.45
CA PRO A 87 -3.95 -15.14 12.33
C PRO A 87 -3.97 -13.68 12.84
N ASP A 88 -3.05 -13.32 13.74
CA ASP A 88 -2.99 -11.99 14.37
C ASP A 88 -2.38 -10.89 13.50
N VAL A 89 -1.87 -11.21 12.32
CA VAL A 89 -1.35 -10.19 11.41
C VAL A 89 -2.46 -9.59 10.53
N PRO A 90 -2.26 -8.34 10.03
CA PRO A 90 -3.22 -7.69 9.13
C PRO A 90 -3.60 -8.58 7.94
N GLU A 91 -4.86 -8.54 7.53
CA GLU A 91 -5.40 -9.45 6.50
C GLU A 91 -4.62 -9.41 5.18
N TRP A 92 -4.11 -8.25 4.77
CA TRP A 92 -3.31 -8.10 3.56
C TRP A 92 -1.96 -8.84 3.64
N LEU A 93 -1.42 -9.09 4.83
CA LEU A 93 -0.19 -9.86 5.05
C LEU A 93 -0.44 -11.37 5.15
N ARG A 94 -1.70 -11.79 5.34
CA ARG A 94 -2.11 -13.21 5.36
C ARG A 94 -2.37 -13.78 3.97
N ARG A 95 -1.75 -13.22 2.93
CA ARG A 95 -2.06 -13.56 1.54
C ARG A 95 -0.79 -13.87 0.76
N MET A 96 -0.83 -14.95 -0.02
CA MET A 96 0.22 -15.34 -0.95
C MET A 96 -0.21 -14.96 -2.38
N ARG A 97 0.73 -14.46 -3.19
CA ARG A 97 0.53 -14.41 -4.65
C ARG A 97 0.55 -15.85 -5.16
N SER A 98 -0.47 -16.22 -5.93
CA SER A 98 -0.48 -17.48 -6.71
C SER A 98 0.51 -17.40 -7.86
#